data_AF-A0A939FFA6-F1
#
_entry.id   AF-A0A939FFA6-F1
#
_cell.length_a   1.000
_cell.length_b   1.000
_cell.length_c   1.000
_cell.angle_alpha   90.00
_cell.angle_beta   90.00
_cell.angle_gamma   90.00
#
_symmetry.space_group_name_H-M   'P 1'
#
loop_
_entity.id
_entity.type
_entity.pdbx_description
1 polymer ?
#
loop_
_entity_poly.entity_id
_entity_poly.type
_entity_poly.pdbx_seq_one_letter_code
_entity_poly.pdbx_strand_id
1 'polypeptide(L)'
;GRLDHRVRPAVRTPWLVAALRDPSTAVVVVDVVLGHGGADDPAGAVAEVVAAELGALRTAGAPPPVVLGFVVGTPDDPQSLHGQVRALQEAGVLVLDSSTTVAETAAAIVAKIDGGAL
;
A
#
# COMPACT_ATOMS: atom_id res chain seq x y z
N GLY A 1 -9.55 9.81 22.99
CA GLY A 1 -9.40 8.41 22.55
C GLY A 1 -8.80 8.40 21.16
N ARG A 2 -7.72 7.65 20.94
CA ARG A 2 -7.10 7.54 19.61
C ARG A 2 -8.05 6.70 18.74
N LEU A 3 -8.58 7.30 17.68
CA LEU A 3 -9.50 6.61 16.76
C LEU A 3 -8.72 5.56 15.96
N ASP A 4 -9.32 4.38 15.71
CA ASP A 4 -8.66 3.27 15.03
C ASP A 4 -8.40 3.59 13.55
N HIS A 5 -7.15 3.44 13.11
CA HIS A 5 -6.69 3.57 11.73
C HIS A 5 -7.45 2.71 10.71
N ARG A 6 -8.03 1.59 11.15
CA ARG A 6 -8.88 0.73 10.30
C ARG A 6 -10.21 1.40 9.94
N VAL A 7 -10.71 2.26 10.81
CA VAL A 7 -11.99 2.97 10.66
C VAL A 7 -11.80 4.29 9.90
N ARG A 8 -10.62 4.91 9.98
CA ARG A 8 -10.30 6.14 9.24
C ARG A 8 -8.95 6.03 8.53
N PRO A 9 -8.92 5.55 7.28
CA PRO A 9 -7.69 5.45 6.49
C PRO A 9 -6.89 6.76 6.42
N ALA A 10 -7.58 7.90 6.45
CA ALA A 10 -6.99 9.24 6.42
C ALA A 10 -5.93 9.52 7.50
N VAL A 11 -5.94 8.83 8.65
CA VAL A 11 -4.90 9.02 9.68
C VAL A 11 -3.54 8.45 9.25
N ARG A 12 -3.53 7.54 8.28
CA ARG A 12 -2.32 6.94 7.70
C ARG A 12 -1.78 7.74 6.52
N THR A 13 -2.61 8.58 5.89
CA THR A 13 -2.25 9.33 4.68
C THR A 13 -0.96 10.14 4.81
N PRO A 14 -0.72 10.92 5.89
CA PRO A 14 0.52 11.69 6.00
C PRO A 14 1.78 10.81 6.03
N TRP A 15 1.69 9.63 6.66
CA TRP A 15 2.80 8.68 6.74
C TRP A 15 3.06 7.99 5.41
N LEU A 16 1.99 7.64 4.69
CA LEU A 16 2.08 7.08 3.34
C LEU A 16 2.72 8.08 2.38
N VAL A 17 2.29 9.35 2.40
CA VAL A 17 2.89 10.41 1.58
C VAL A 17 4.36 10.61 1.93
N ALA A 18 4.70 10.65 3.22
CA ALA A 18 6.09 10.80 3.64
C ALA A 18 6.97 9.64 3.16
N ALA A 19 6.51 8.40 3.29
CA ALA A 19 7.25 7.22 2.82
C ALA A 19 7.40 7.18 1.30
N LEU A 20 6.35 7.57 0.55
CA LEU A 20 6.40 7.60 -0.92
C LEU A 20 7.33 8.70 -1.46
N ARG A 21 7.48 9.81 -0.73
CA ARG A 21 8.33 10.94 -1.14
C ARG A 21 9.77 10.87 -0.65
N ASP A 22 10.09 9.97 0.28
CA ASP A 22 11.44 9.83 0.80
C ASP A 22 12.34 9.12 -0.25
N PRO A 23 13.36 9.80 -0.81
CA PRO A 23 14.24 9.21 -1.82
C PRO A 23 15.07 8.02 -1.32
N SER A 24 15.19 7.83 0.00
CA SER A 24 15.87 6.69 0.60
C SER A 24 14.96 5.46 0.75
N THR A 25 13.66 5.60 0.50
CA THR A 25 12.72 4.48 0.57
C THR A 25 12.78 3.66 -0.71
N ALA A 26 13.17 2.40 -0.59
CA ALA A 26 13.14 1.44 -1.69
C ALA A 26 11.75 0.79 -1.88
N VAL A 27 11.08 0.46 -0.77
CA VAL A 27 9.82 -0.28 -0.75
C VAL A 27 8.87 0.33 0.28
N VAL A 28 7.61 0.52 -0.12
CA VAL A 28 6.49 0.85 0.78
C VAL A 28 5.55 -0.35 0.82
N VAL A 29 5.21 -0.82 2.02
CA VAL A 29 4.24 -1.91 2.22
C VAL A 29 2.95 -1.33 2.79
N VAL A 30 1.82 -1.68 2.18
CA VAL A 30 0.48 -1.31 2.65
C VAL A 30 -0.41 -2.53 2.89
N ASP A 31 -1.19 -2.49 3.97
CA ASP A 31 -2.22 -3.49 4.26
C ASP A 31 -3.61 -2.84 4.32
N VAL A 32 -4.58 -3.52 3.70
CA VAL A 32 -5.98 -3.14 3.72
C VAL A 32 -6.76 -4.22 4.45
N VAL A 33 -7.34 -3.87 5.60
CA VAL A 33 -8.14 -4.78 6.41
C VAL A 33 -9.62 -4.47 6.19
N LEU A 34 -10.38 -5.48 5.78
CA LEU A 34 -11.82 -5.42 5.58
C LEU A 34 -12.55 -5.87 6.84
N GLY A 35 -13.87 -5.69 6.83
CA GLY A 35 -14.71 -6.16 7.92
C GLY A 35 -15.75 -5.13 8.36
N HIS A 36 -16.63 -5.60 9.24
CA HIS A 36 -17.71 -4.80 9.81
C HIS A 36 -17.15 -3.65 10.65
N GLY A 37 -17.61 -2.43 10.39
CA GLY A 37 -17.14 -1.22 11.07
C GLY A 37 -15.85 -0.62 10.50
N GLY A 38 -15.25 -1.22 9.47
CA GLY A 38 -14.22 -0.60 8.65
C GLY A 38 -14.79 0.51 7.75
N ALA A 39 -13.91 1.25 7.08
CA ALA A 39 -14.34 2.16 6.02
C ALA A 39 -15.06 1.38 4.89
N ASP A 40 -15.93 2.06 4.15
CA ASP A 40 -16.67 1.46 3.02
C ASP A 40 -15.73 1.13 1.85
N ASP A 41 -14.73 1.98 1.62
CA ASP A 41 -13.70 1.79 0.60
C ASP A 41 -12.28 2.11 1.12
N PRO A 42 -11.69 1.21 1.93
CA PRO A 42 -10.38 1.45 2.53
C PRO A 42 -9.24 1.41 1.50
N ALA A 43 -9.33 0.58 0.46
CA ALA A 43 -8.36 0.53 -0.62
C ALA A 43 -8.42 1.76 -1.52
N GLY A 44 -9.61 2.29 -1.83
CA GLY A 44 -9.75 3.51 -2.64
C GLY A 44 -9.00 4.70 -2.02
N ALA A 45 -9.10 4.86 -0.69
CA ALA A 45 -8.38 5.92 0.02
C ALA A 45 -6.84 5.76 -0.06
N VAL A 46 -6.33 4.52 -0.11
CA VAL A 46 -4.90 4.25 -0.30
C VAL A 46 -4.51 4.46 -1.76
N ALA A 47 -5.32 3.96 -2.69
CA ALA A 47 -5.14 4.03 -4.13
C ALA A 47 -5.04 5.48 -4.62
N GLU A 48 -5.90 6.37 -4.12
CA GLU A 48 -5.87 7.80 -4.46
C GLU A 48 -4.51 8.43 -4.13
N VAL A 49 -3.99 8.17 -2.92
CA VAL A 49 -2.69 8.69 -2.47
C VAL A 49 -1.56 8.10 -3.30
N VAL A 50 -1.54 6.78 -3.48
CA VAL A 50 -0.49 6.11 -4.25
C VAL A 50 -0.45 6.62 -5.69
N ALA A 51 -1.61 6.68 -6.37
CA ALA A 51 -1.68 7.14 -7.76
C ALA A 51 -1.21 8.60 -7.91
N ALA A 52 -1.62 9.48 -6.99
CA ALA A 52 -1.21 10.89 -7.00
C ALA A 52 0.30 11.04 -6.80
N GLU A 53 0.87 10.40 -5.80
CA GLU A 53 2.30 10.54 -5.46
C GLU A 53 3.21 9.87 -6.51
N LEU A 54 2.85 8.67 -6.99
CA LEU A 54 3.59 8.02 -8.08
C LEU A 54 3.50 8.83 -9.38
N GLY A 55 2.35 9.44 -9.67
CA GLY A 55 2.19 10.37 -10.78
C GLY A 55 3.11 11.59 -10.67
N ALA A 56 3.15 12.23 -9.50
CA ALA A 56 4.01 13.38 -9.25
C ALA A 56 5.50 13.05 -9.40
N LEU A 57 5.95 11.90 -8.87
CA LEU A 57 7.33 11.44 -9.01
C LEU A 57 7.70 11.19 -10.48
N ARG A 58 6.81 10.57 -11.25
CA ARG A 58 7.00 10.37 -12.70
C ARG A 58 7.13 11.69 -13.44
N THR A 59 6.25 12.66 -13.17
CA THR A 59 6.33 14.01 -13.78
C THR A 59 7.63 14.72 -13.41
N ALA A 60 8.14 14.53 -12.19
CA ALA A 60 9.40 15.10 -11.74
C ALA A 60 10.65 14.36 -12.25
N GLY A 61 10.50 13.21 -12.92
CA GLY A 61 11.62 12.35 -13.33
C GLY A 61 12.34 11.67 -12.16
N ALA A 62 11.70 11.60 -10.99
CA ALA A 62 12.24 10.93 -9.81
C ALA A 62 11.85 9.43 -9.82
N PRO A 63 12.78 8.52 -9.47
CA PRO A 63 12.45 7.10 -9.36
C PRO A 63 11.50 6.88 -8.17
N PRO A 64 10.32 6.27 -8.38
CA PRO A 64 9.43 5.95 -7.27
C PRO A 64 9.89 4.69 -6.51
N PRO A 65 9.54 4.56 -5.22
CA PRO A 65 9.66 3.29 -4.51
C PRO A 65 8.74 2.23 -5.12
N VAL A 66 9.04 0.96 -4.87
CA VAL A 66 8.10 -0.13 -5.15
C VAL A 66 7.01 -0.12 -4.07
N VAL A 67 5.74 -0.11 -4.47
CA VAL A 67 4.62 -0.21 -3.53
C VAL A 67 4.07 -1.63 -3.56
N LEU A 68 4.18 -2.34 -2.45
CA LEU A 68 3.63 -3.68 -2.26
C LEU A 68 2.41 -3.61 -1.35
N GLY A 69 1.44 -4.50 -1.54
CA GLY A 69 0.35 -4.60 -0.58
C GLY A 69 -0.37 -5.92 -0.57
N PHE A 70 -1.26 -6.09 0.40
CA PHE A 70 -2.16 -7.23 0.52
C PHE A 70 -3.47 -6.81 1.17
N VAL A 71 -4.53 -7.58 0.92
CA VAL A 71 -5.86 -7.33 1.48
C VAL A 71 -6.21 -8.46 2.44
N VAL A 72 -6.55 -8.10 3.68
CA VAL A 72 -7.02 -9.02 4.71
C VAL A 72 -8.53 -8.91 4.78
N GLY A 73 -9.22 -9.97 4.39
CA GLY A 73 -10.67 -10.01 4.42
C GLY A 73 -11.18 -11.27 3.74
N THR A 74 -12.49 -11.35 3.64
CA THR A 74 -13.21 -12.45 3.01
C THR A 74 -14.04 -11.94 1.84
N PRO A 75 -14.42 -12.81 0.89
CA PRO A 75 -15.38 -12.43 -0.16
C PRO A 75 -16.73 -11.94 0.36
N ASP A 76 -17.10 -12.32 1.59
CA ASP A 76 -18.37 -11.97 2.23
C ASP A 76 -18.34 -10.61 2.95
N ASP A 77 -17.18 -9.96 3.02
CA ASP A 77 -17.08 -8.63 3.61
C ASP A 77 -17.73 -7.56 2.72
N PRO A 78 -18.39 -6.53 3.33
CA PRO A 78 -19.22 -5.57 2.59
C PRO A 78 -18.44 -4.72 1.58
N GLN A 79 -17.12 -4.57 1.76
CA GLN A 79 -16.24 -3.76 0.91
C GLN A 79 -15.84 -4.43 -0.42
N SER A 80 -16.21 -5.71 -0.64
CA SER A 80 -15.78 -6.53 -1.78
C SER A 80 -14.26 -6.73 -1.86
N LEU A 81 -13.77 -7.90 -1.41
CA LEU A 81 -12.35 -8.27 -1.49
C LEU A 81 -11.74 -8.02 -2.88
N HIS A 82 -12.42 -8.44 -3.94
CA HIS A 82 -11.93 -8.28 -5.30
C HIS A 82 -11.90 -6.82 -5.76
N GLY A 83 -12.90 -6.02 -5.37
CA GLY A 83 -12.93 -4.59 -5.67
C GLY A 83 -11.76 -3.85 -5.01
N GLN A 84 -11.47 -4.19 -3.76
CA GLN A 84 -10.37 -3.61 -2.99
C GLN A 84 -9.00 -3.96 -3.58
N VAL A 85 -8.77 -5.23 -3.95
CA VAL A 85 -7.55 -5.67 -4.65
C VAL A 85 -7.37 -4.91 -5.97
N ARG A 86 -8.43 -4.82 -6.77
CA ARG A 86 -8.40 -4.15 -8.07
C ARG A 86 -8.05 -2.67 -7.94
N ALA A 87 -8.64 -1.96 -6.98
CA ALA A 87 -8.36 -0.55 -6.76
C ALA A 87 -6.87 -0.28 -6.46
N LEU A 88 -6.26 -1.13 -5.63
CA LEU A 88 -4.82 -1.04 -5.33
C LEU A 88 -3.95 -1.31 -6.57
N GLN A 89 -4.29 -2.35 -7.35
CA GLN A 89 -3.55 -2.71 -8.57
C GLN A 89 -3.59 -1.59 -9.61
N GLU A 90 -4.77 -1.00 -9.84
CA GLU A 90 -4.94 0.12 -10.78
C GLU A 90 -4.16 1.37 -10.36
N ALA A 91 -3.95 1.59 -9.05
CA ALA A 91 -3.11 2.68 -8.54
C ALA A 91 -1.60 2.43 -8.66
N GLY A 92 -1.17 1.22 -9.04
CA GLY A 92 0.24 0.85 -9.17
C GLY A 92 0.83 0.13 -7.96
N VAL A 93 -0.01 -0.41 -7.07
CA VAL A 93 0.41 -1.32 -6.00
C VAL A 93 0.55 -2.73 -6.55
N LEU A 94 1.69 -3.39 -6.29
CA LEU A 94 1.83 -4.82 -6.50
C LEU A 94 1.16 -5.57 -5.35
N VAL A 95 -0.06 -6.05 -5.60
CA VAL A 95 -0.84 -6.78 -4.60
C VAL A 95 -0.45 -8.26 -4.59
N LEU A 96 -0.14 -8.79 -3.42
CA LEU A 96 0.28 -10.16 -3.17
C LEU A 96 -0.68 -10.84 -2.18
N ASP A 97 -0.61 -12.17 -2.15
CA ASP A 97 -1.64 -13.01 -1.50
C ASP A 97 -1.58 -13.00 0.03
N SER A 98 -0.43 -12.63 0.63
CA SER A 98 -0.25 -12.70 2.08
C SER A 98 0.78 -11.70 2.60
N SER A 99 0.70 -11.39 3.90
CA SER A 99 1.71 -10.61 4.60
C SER A 99 3.10 -11.24 4.50
N THR A 100 3.19 -12.56 4.51
CA THR A 100 4.47 -13.30 4.39
C THR A 100 5.10 -13.06 3.03
N THR A 101 4.34 -13.27 1.95
CA THR A 101 4.83 -13.08 0.58
C THR A 101 5.23 -11.63 0.33
N VAL A 102 4.48 -10.66 0.89
CA VAL A 102 4.84 -9.25 0.83
C VAL A 102 6.17 -8.97 1.53
N ALA A 103 6.36 -9.49 2.75
CA ALA A 103 7.59 -9.28 3.51
C ALA A 103 8.80 -9.92 2.82
N GLU A 104 8.67 -11.15 2.33
CA GLU A 104 9.72 -11.85 1.58
C GLU A 104 10.09 -11.09 0.30
N THR A 105 9.08 -10.60 -0.43
CA THR A 105 9.30 -9.82 -1.66
C THR A 105 9.99 -8.48 -1.35
N ALA A 106 9.57 -7.79 -0.29
CA ALA A 106 10.19 -6.55 0.15
C ALA A 106 11.68 -6.75 0.50
N ALA A 107 11.99 -7.79 1.28
CA ALA A 107 13.35 -8.14 1.66
C ALA A 107 14.22 -8.45 0.43
N ALA A 108 13.68 -9.22 -0.53
CA ALA A 108 14.39 -9.53 -1.77
C ALA A 108 14.69 -8.29 -2.62
N ILE A 109 13.78 -7.32 -2.68
CA ILE A 109 13.99 -6.05 -3.40
C ILE A 109 15.11 -5.24 -2.73
N VAL A 110 15.05 -5.07 -1.41
CA VAL A 110 16.05 -4.31 -0.65
C VAL A 110 17.43 -4.95 -0.77
N ALA A 111 17.52 -6.27 -0.59
CA ALA A 111 18.79 -7.01 -0.73
C ALA A 111 19.44 -6.79 -2.11
N LYS A 112 18.63 -6.73 -3.17
CA LYS A 112 19.13 -6.51 -4.53
C LYS A 112 19.65 -5.09 -4.74
N ILE A 113 19.05 -4.10 -4.10
CA ILE A 113 19.49 -2.70 -4.14
C ILE A 113 20.80 -2.53 -3.36
N ASP A 114 20.91 -3.18 -2.20
CA ASP A 114 22.10 -3.12 -1.34
C ASP A 114 23.27 -4.01 -1.80
N GLY A 115 23.12 -4.74 -2.91
CA GLY A 115 24.18 -5.57 -3.50
C GLY A 115 24.32 -6.97 -2.88
N GLY A 116 23.30 -7.47 -2.19
CA GLY A 116 23.19 -8.87 -1.76
C GLY A 116 23.60 -9.16 -0.31
N ALA A 117 23.66 -8.16 0.56
CA ALA A 117 23.87 -8.38 1.99
C ALA A 117 22.51 -8.53 2.72
N LEU A 118 22.10 -9.77 2.97
CA LEU A 118 21.17 -10.15 4.03
C LEU A 118 21.87 -11.12 4.97
#